data_AF-A0A961LZ54-F1
#
_entry.id   AF-A0A961LZ54-F1
#
_cell.length_a   1.000
_cell.length_b   1.000
_cell.length_c   1.000
_cell.angle_alpha   90.00
_cell.angle_beta   90.00
_cell.angle_gamma   90.00
#
_symmetry.space_group_name_H-M   'P 1'
#
loop_
_entity.id
_entity.type
_entity.pdbx_description
1 polymer ?
#
loop_
_entity_poly.entity_id
_entity_poly.type
_entity_poly.pdbx_seq_one_letter_code
_entity_poly.pdbx_strand_id
1 'polypeptide(L)' 'MAAKVIITCAVTGSIHTPSMSPHLPVTPDQITEAAVGAAEAGASVIHLHARDPETGRPVQTPEAFMAFLPRIKQQT' A
#
# COMPACT_ATOMS: atom_id res chain seq x y z
N MET A 1 -3.76 -26.37 19.56
CA MET A 1 -3.21 -25.63 18.40
C MET A 1 -3.13 -24.16 18.77
N ALA A 2 -2.08 -23.44 18.32
CA ALA A 2 -2.01 -21.99 18.52
C ALA A 2 -3.08 -21.29 17.66
N ALA A 3 -3.62 -20.17 18.16
CA ALA A 3 -4.57 -19.35 17.39
C ALA A 3 -3.89 -18.74 16.16
N LYS A 4 -4.64 -18.58 15.06
CA LYS A 4 -4.15 -17.85 13.88
C LYS A 4 -3.98 -16.37 14.24
N VAL A 5 -2.84 -15.79 13.88
CA VAL A 5 -2.52 -14.39 14.13
C VAL A 5 -2.86 -13.58 12.89
N ILE A 6 -3.53 -12.44 13.08
CA ILE A 6 -3.77 -11.46 12.02
C ILE A 6 -2.54 -10.56 11.93
N ILE A 7 -1.96 -10.48 10.74
CA ILE A 7 -0.87 -9.57 10.42
C ILE A 7 -1.41 -8.51 9.46
N THR A 8 -1.27 -7.24 9.85
CA THR A 8 -1.63 -6.09 9.01
C THR A 8 -0.37 -5.38 8.54
N CYS A 9 -0.27 -5.12 7.24
CA CYS A 9 0.81 -4.29 6.69
C CYS A 9 0.26 -2.94 6.19
N ALA A 10 0.79 -1.84 6.72
CA ALA A 10 0.48 -0.48 6.26
C ALA A 10 1.61 0.02 5.34
N VAL A 11 1.39 -0.06 4.03
CA VAL A 11 2.49 -0.02 3.05
C VAL A 11 3.08 1.36 2.78
N THR A 12 2.38 2.45 3.11
CA THR A 12 2.89 3.83 2.85
C THR A 12 2.43 4.88 3.85
N GLY A 13 1.15 4.87 4.27
CA GLY A 13 0.61 5.87 5.20
C GLY A 13 0.61 7.30 4.64
N SER A 14 0.54 8.29 5.54
CA SER A 14 0.55 9.72 5.20
C SER A 14 1.55 10.56 6.00
N ILE A 15 2.31 9.94 6.91
CA ILE A 15 3.26 10.64 7.80
C ILE A 15 4.63 10.81 7.13
N HIS A 16 5.23 9.71 6.66
CA HIS A 16 6.52 9.77 5.98
C HIS A 16 6.41 10.47 4.62
N THR A 17 7.45 11.21 4.24
CA THR A 17 7.59 11.91 2.95
C THR A 17 8.62 11.23 2.06
N PRO A 18 8.55 11.39 0.71
CA PRO A 18 9.49 10.74 -0.21
C PRO A 18 10.96 11.06 0.07
N SER A 19 11.26 12.25 0.60
CA SER A 19 12.62 12.65 0.97
C SER A 19 13.20 11.87 2.16
N MET A 20 12.37 11.18 2.95
CA MET A 20 12.83 10.40 4.11
C MET A 20 13.32 9.00 3.73
N SER A 21 12.85 8.44 2.61
CA SER A 21 13.27 7.13 2.14
C SER A 21 12.98 6.94 0.65
N PRO A 22 13.95 6.44 -0.14
CA PRO A 22 13.71 6.07 -1.54
C PRO A 22 12.81 4.84 -1.68
N HIS A 23 12.52 4.13 -0.58
CA HIS A 23 11.68 2.94 -0.56
C HIS A 23 10.23 3.23 -0.18
N LEU A 24 9.86 4.48 0.08
CA LEU A 24 8.46 4.84 0.35
C LEU A 24 7.62 4.65 -0.92
N PRO A 25 6.58 3.77 -0.92
CA PRO A 25 5.73 3.61 -2.08
C PRO A 25 4.91 4.89 -2.33
N VAL A 26 5.02 5.46 -3.53
CA VAL A 26 4.35 6.70 -3.92
C VAL A 26 3.36 6.46 -5.06
N THR A 27 3.82 5.84 -6.15
CA THR A 27 2.99 5.62 -7.33
C THR A 27 1.99 4.47 -7.12
N PRO A 28 0.88 4.42 -7.88
CA PRO A 28 -0.04 3.28 -7.84
C PRO A 28 0.63 1.93 -8.11
N ASP A 29 1.65 1.89 -8.99
CA ASP A 29 2.44 0.69 -9.26
C ASP A 29 3.21 0.23 -8.03
N GLN A 30 3.96 1.14 -7.39
CA GLN A 30 4.73 0.84 -6.19
C GLN A 30 3.82 0.42 -5.02
N ILE A 31 2.67 1.07 -4.86
CA ILE A 31 1.69 0.72 -3.81
C ILE A 31 1.12 -0.69 -4.07
N THR A 32 0.84 -1.01 -5.34
CA THR A 32 0.37 -2.35 -5.74
C THR A 32 1.42 -3.42 -5.43
N GLU A 33 2.66 -3.20 -5.86
CA GLU A 33 3.78 -4.12 -5.64
C GLU A 33 4.04 -4.34 -4.15
N ALA A 34 4.07 -3.28 -3.34
CA ALA A 34 4.26 -3.38 -1.90
C ALA A 34 3.11 -4.13 -1.21
N ALA A 35 1.87 -3.91 -1.63
CA ALA A 35 0.70 -4.61 -1.09
C ALA A 35 0.70 -6.10 -1.42
N VAL A 36 0.97 -6.45 -2.68
CA VAL A 36 1.04 -7.86 -3.14
C VAL A 36 2.20 -8.57 -2.44
N GLY A 37 3.39 -7.98 -2.41
CA GLY A 37 4.55 -8.56 -1.73
C GLY A 37 4.31 -8.76 -0.23
N ALA A 38 3.61 -7.83 0.43
CA ALA A 38 3.22 -8.01 1.83
C ALA A 38 2.23 -9.16 2.03
N ALA A 39 1.26 -9.33 1.13
CA ALA A 39 0.32 -10.43 1.16
C ALA A 39 1.00 -11.79 0.92
N GLU A 40 1.89 -11.88 -0.08
CA GLU A 40 2.70 -13.08 -0.36
C GLU A 40 3.60 -13.46 0.82
N ALA A 41 4.10 -12.47 1.57
CA ALA A 41 4.87 -12.70 2.79
C ALA A 41 4.03 -13.11 4.02
N GLY A 42 2.70 -13.13 3.91
CA GLY A 42 1.78 -13.61 4.95
C GLY A 42 0.98 -12.52 5.68
N ALA A 43 0.96 -11.28 5.20
CA ALA A 43 0.02 -10.29 5.71
C ALA A 43 -1.41 -10.67 5.32
N SER A 44 -2.28 -10.82 6.32
CA SER A 44 -3.70 -11.14 6.13
C SER A 44 -4.58 -9.91 5.85
N VAL A 45 -4.06 -8.71 6.11
CA VAL A 45 -4.74 -7.43 5.89
C VAL A 45 -3.74 -6.41 5.39
N ILE A 46 -4.11 -5.62 4.39
CA ILE A 46 -3.32 -4.49 3.91
C ILE A 46 -4.07 -3.18 4.23
N HIS A 47 -3.40 -2.28 4.94
CA HIS A 47 -3.88 -0.93 5.22
C HIS A 47 -3.34 0.05 4.18
N LEU A 48 -4.23 0.75 3.47
CA LEU A 48 -3.89 1.47 2.24
C LEU A 48 -4.13 2.98 2.36
N HIS A 49 -3.23 3.75 1.77
CA HIS A 49 -3.36 5.18 1.53
C HIS A 49 -2.95 5.47 0.08
N ALA A 50 -3.56 6.48 -0.53
CA ALA A 50 -3.15 6.98 -1.83
C ALA A 50 -2.22 8.20 -1.69
N ARG A 51 -1.37 8.37 -2.70
CA ARG A 51 -0.47 9.53 -2.83
C ARG A 51 -0.53 10.06 -4.25
N ASP A 52 -0.24 11.34 -4.38
CA ASP A 52 0.03 11.98 -5.66
C ASP A 52 1.29 11.35 -6.28
N PRO A 53 1.24 10.81 -7.51
CA PRO A 53 2.35 10.06 -8.09
C PRO A 53 3.55 10.94 -8.47
N GLU A 54 3.35 12.25 -8.65
CA GLU A 54 4.42 13.18 -9.03
C GLU A 54 5.13 13.75 -7.80
N THR A 55 4.39 14.02 -6.72
CA THR A 55 4.87 14.76 -5.56
C THR A 55 4.96 13.92 -4.28
N GLY A 56 4.29 12.76 -4.22
CA GLY A 56 4.19 11.91 -3.04
C GLY A 56 3.32 12.47 -1.91
N ARG A 57 2.62 13.59 -2.14
CA ARG A 57 1.68 14.17 -1.18
C ARG A 57 0.50 13.22 -0.94
N PRO A 58 -0.01 13.08 0.29
CA PRO A 58 -1.21 12.28 0.54
C PRO A 58 -2.42 12.80 -0.25
N VAL A 59 -3.17 11.90 -0.89
CA VAL A 59 -4.40 12.21 -1.63
C VAL A 59 -5.49 11.25 -1.16
N GLN A 60 -6.72 11.73 -1.04
CA GLN A 60 -7.86 10.96 -0.51
C GLN A 60 -9.04 10.87 -1.47
N THR A 61 -8.81 11.14 -2.76
CA THR A 61 -9.86 11.02 -3.78
C THR A 61 -10.09 9.56 -4.16
N PRO A 62 -11.35 9.13 -4.38
CA PRO A 62 -11.64 7.75 -4.79
C PRO A 62 -10.86 7.31 -6.04
N GLU A 63 -10.66 8.22 -6.99
CA GLU A 63 -9.94 7.95 -8.24
C GLU A 63 -8.50 7.52 -7.99
N ALA A 64 -7.83 8.14 -7.00
CA ALA A 64 -6.46 7.79 -6.63
C ALA A 64 -6.37 6.37 -6.06
N PHE A 65 -7.40 5.92 -5.32
CA PHE A 65 -7.50 4.54 -4.83
C PHE A 65 -7.81 3.55 -5.95
N MET A 66 -8.68 3.92 -6.89
CA MET A 66 -9.07 3.06 -8.01
C MET A 66 -7.91 2.74 -8.96
N ALA A 67 -6.82 3.51 -8.91
CA ALA A 67 -5.59 3.21 -9.64
C ALA A 67 -4.86 1.95 -9.16
N PHE A 68 -5.07 1.50 -7.91
CA PHE A 68 -4.38 0.32 -7.35
C PHE A 68 -5.31 -0.74 -6.74
N LEU A 69 -6.47 -0.37 -6.18
CA LEU A 69 -7.37 -1.34 -5.52
C LEU A 69 -7.78 -2.52 -6.42
N PRO A 70 -8.21 -2.32 -7.69
CA PRO A 70 -8.58 -3.45 -8.55
C PRO A 70 -7.42 -4.39 -8.84
N ARG A 71 -6.20 -3.85 -8.95
CA ARG A 71 -4.97 -4.60 -9.26
C ARG A 71 -4.52 -5.45 -8.08
N ILE A 72 -4.59 -4.91 -6.86
CA ILE A 72 -4.31 -5.68 -5.63
C ILE A 72 -5.32 -6.82 -5.52
N LYS A 73 -6.62 -6.54 -5.67
CA LYS A 73 -7.68 -7.56 -5.60
C LYS A 73 -7.52 -8.71 -6.60
N GLN A 74 -6.93 -8.46 -7.77
CA GLN A 74 -6.69 -9.50 -8.77
C GLN A 74 -5.49 -10.40 -8.45
N GLN A 75 -4.59 -9.97 -7.56
CA GLN A 75 -3.32 -10.62 -7.29
C GLN A 75 -3.20 -11.21 -5.88
N THR A 76 -4.17 -10.93 -4.99
CA THR A 76 -4.23 -11.42 -3.60
C THR A 76 -5.59 -12.03 -3.32
#